data_AF-A0A225EGI6-F1
#
_entry.id   AF-A0A225EGI6-F1
#
_cell.length_a   1.000
_cell.length_b   1.000
_cell.length_c   1.000
_cell.angle_alpha   90.00
_cell.angle_beta   90.00
_cell.angle_gamma   90.00
#
_symmetry.space_group_name_H-M   'P 1'
#
loop_
_entity.id
_entity.type
_entity.pdbx_description
1 polymer ?
#
loop_
_entity_poly.entity_id
_entity_poly.type
_entity_poly.pdbx_seq_one_letter_code
_entity_poly.pdbx_strand_id
1 'polypeptide(L)'
;MLGVRAVIAESFERIHRSNLVGMGVVPLQFHAGESAHSLGLTGEEVYDIAGLIDGLKANFAGNKDLAVTATRADGTVVKFHVVCRIDTPQEVLYYLNGGILPYVLRQLLGKA
;
A
#
# COMPACT_ATOMS: atom_id res chain seq x y z
N MET A 1 -0.44 13.26 -12.06
CA MET A 1 -0.79 11.86 -11.68
C MET A 1 -2.20 11.86 -11.09
N LEU A 2 -2.94 10.75 -11.23
CA LEU A 2 -4.36 10.63 -10.88
C LEU A 2 -4.67 10.61 -9.36
N GLY A 3 -3.69 10.90 -8.50
CA GLY A 3 -3.90 11.00 -7.04
C GLY A 3 -3.98 9.67 -6.27
N VAL A 4 -3.83 8.51 -6.93
CA VAL A 4 -3.85 7.18 -6.30
C VAL A 4 -2.69 7.03 -5.32
N ARG A 5 -2.98 6.59 -4.08
CA ARG A 5 -1.97 6.38 -3.02
C ARG A 5 -1.79 4.91 -2.63
N ALA A 6 -2.80 4.08 -2.84
CA ALA A 6 -2.78 2.66 -2.57
C ALA A 6 -3.66 1.91 -3.58
N VAL A 7 -3.38 0.62 -3.78
CA VAL A 7 -4.19 -0.32 -4.56
C VAL A 7 -4.43 -1.54 -3.69
N ILE A 8 -5.68 -1.94 -3.52
CA ILE A 8 -6.05 -3.19 -2.83
C ILE A 8 -6.50 -4.21 -3.90
N ALA A 9 -5.88 -5.40 -3.93
CA ALA A 9 -6.21 -6.45 -4.89
C ALA A 9 -6.10 -7.84 -4.27
N GLU A 10 -6.69 -8.85 -4.91
CA GLU A 10 -6.56 -10.25 -4.47
C GLU A 10 -5.15 -10.80 -4.73
N SER A 11 -4.52 -10.33 -5.81
CA SER A 11 -3.16 -10.71 -6.18
C SER A 11 -2.53 -9.64 -7.07
N PHE A 12 -1.20 -9.70 -7.22
CA PHE A 12 -0.46 -8.84 -8.13
C PHE A 12 0.49 -9.68 -8.99
N GLU A 13 0.64 -9.30 -10.25
CA GLU A 13 1.80 -9.69 -11.04
C GLU A 13 3.06 -9.05 -10.43
N ARG A 14 4.17 -9.80 -10.41
CA ARG A 14 5.40 -9.46 -9.70
C ARG A 14 6.00 -8.12 -10.15
N ILE A 15 6.08 -7.87 -11.46
CA ILE A 15 6.65 -6.65 -12.04
C ILE A 15 5.69 -5.48 -11.82
N HIS A 16 4.39 -5.68 -12.01
CA HIS A 16 3.39 -4.66 -11.78
C HIS A 16 3.41 -4.15 -10.32
N ARG A 17 3.50 -5.07 -9.35
CA ARG A 17 3.65 -4.75 -7.93
C ARG A 17 4.84 -3.81 -7.68
N SER A 18 6.02 -4.14 -8.20
CA SER A 18 7.23 -3.32 -8.01
C SER A 18 7.12 -1.95 -8.70
N ASN A 19 6.45 -1.87 -9.86
CA ASN A 19 6.19 -0.60 -10.54
C ASN A 19 5.30 0.32 -9.70
N LEU A 20 4.25 -0.20 -9.05
CA LEU A 20 3.40 0.58 -8.15
C LEU A 20 4.22 1.21 -7.02
N VAL A 21 5.07 0.42 -6.36
CA VAL A 21 5.93 0.94 -5.29
C VAL A 21 6.91 1.99 -5.82
N GLY A 22 7.50 1.75 -7.00
CA GLY A 22 8.36 2.70 -7.69
C GLY A 22 7.68 4.04 -8.03
N MET A 23 6.35 4.04 -8.20
CA MET A 23 5.54 5.25 -8.40
C MET A 23 5.04 5.87 -7.09
N GLY A 24 5.39 5.32 -5.92
CA GLY A 24 4.91 5.80 -4.62
C GLY A 24 3.48 5.36 -4.29
N VAL A 25 3.00 4.26 -4.89
CA VAL A 25 1.69 3.66 -4.63
C VAL A 25 1.87 2.39 -3.81
N VAL A 26 1.11 2.22 -2.73
CA VAL A 26 1.20 1.02 -1.87
C VAL A 26 0.38 -0.12 -2.45
N PRO A 27 0.98 -1.27 -2.79
CA PRO A 27 0.23 -2.49 -3.11
C PRO A 27 -0.21 -3.18 -1.80
N LEU A 28 -1.52 -3.35 -1.65
CA LEU A 28 -2.16 -4.04 -0.53
C LEU A 28 -2.90 -5.25 -1.08
N GLN A 29 -2.75 -6.39 -0.40
CA GLN A 29 -3.36 -7.63 -0.84
C GLN A 29 -4.38 -8.12 0.19
N PHE A 30 -5.56 -8.53 -0.26
CA PHE A 30 -6.50 -9.25 0.59
C PHE A 30 -5.89 -10.56 1.13
N HIS A 31 -6.40 -11.04 2.27
CA HIS A 31 -6.06 -12.39 2.73
C HIS A 31 -6.62 -13.45 1.80
N ALA A 32 -6.06 -14.66 1.89
CA ALA A 32 -6.50 -15.77 1.06
C ALA A 32 -7.99 -16.05 1.27
N GLY A 33 -8.76 -16.03 0.18
CA GLY A 33 -10.21 -16.23 0.21
C GLY A 33 -11.04 -14.96 0.44
N GLU A 34 -10.39 -13.82 0.72
CA GLU A 34 -11.05 -12.52 0.78
C GLU A 34 -10.91 -11.76 -0.55
N SER A 35 -11.94 -10.98 -0.85
CA SER A 35 -12.05 -10.11 -2.01
C SER A 35 -13.03 -8.97 -1.73
N ALA A 36 -13.01 -7.94 -2.57
CA ALA A 36 -13.98 -6.85 -2.52
C ALA A 36 -15.43 -7.39 -2.51
N HIS A 37 -15.72 -8.39 -3.35
CA HIS A 37 -17.04 -9.01 -3.39
C HIS A 37 -17.37 -9.74 -2.08
N SER A 38 -16.47 -10.56 -1.54
CA SER A 38 -16.74 -11.33 -0.31
C SER A 38 -16.98 -10.43 0.91
N LEU A 39 -16.35 -9.25 0.92
CA LEU A 39 -16.48 -8.23 1.97
C LEU A 39 -17.63 -7.24 1.70
N GLY A 40 -18.31 -7.37 0.56
CA GLY A 40 -19.41 -6.50 0.14
C GLY A 40 -18.96 -5.04 -0.10
N LEU A 41 -17.71 -4.82 -0.50
CA LEU A 41 -17.17 -3.51 -0.80
C LEU A 41 -17.69 -3.04 -2.17
N THR A 42 -18.26 -1.83 -2.23
CA THR A 42 -18.79 -1.25 -3.47
C THR A 42 -17.78 -0.36 -4.18
N GLY A 43 -16.75 0.10 -3.47
CA GLY A 43 -15.79 1.08 -3.95
C GLY A 43 -16.20 2.54 -3.68
N GLU A 44 -17.36 2.75 -3.06
CA GLU A 44 -17.85 4.07 -2.64
C GLU A 44 -17.43 4.41 -1.20
N GLU A 45 -16.81 3.47 -0.50
CA GLU A 45 -16.36 3.65 0.88
C GLU A 45 -15.16 4.60 0.99
N VAL A 46 -15.04 5.23 2.16
CA VAL A 46 -13.80 5.86 2.60
C VAL A 46 -12.94 4.81 3.29
N TYR A 47 -11.69 4.67 2.87
CA TYR A 47 -10.77 3.64 3.35
C TYR A 47 -9.68 4.24 4.23
N ASP A 48 -9.64 3.81 5.48
CA ASP A 48 -8.58 4.11 6.44
C ASP A 48 -7.67 2.90 6.61
N ILE A 49 -6.37 3.07 6.37
CA ILE A 49 -5.35 1.99 6.47
C ILE A 49 -4.45 2.29 7.67
N ALA A 50 -4.63 1.56 8.76
CA ALA A 50 -3.88 1.73 10.00
C ALA A 50 -2.56 0.93 9.97
N GLY A 51 -1.52 1.48 10.60
CA GLY A 51 -0.22 0.80 10.78
C GLY A 51 0.76 0.90 9.61
N LEU A 52 0.36 1.47 8.47
CA LEU A 52 1.22 1.59 7.27
C LEU A 52 2.51 2.37 7.56
N ILE A 53 2.41 3.55 8.18
CA ILE A 53 3.56 4.42 8.41
C ILE A 53 4.53 3.81 9.42
N ASP A 54 4.03 3.20 10.49
CA ASP A 54 4.86 2.56 11.50
C ASP A 54 5.53 1.30 10.94
N GLY A 55 4.79 0.52 10.13
CA GLY A 55 5.33 -0.60 9.38
C GLY A 55 6.47 -0.20 8.45
N LEU A 56 6.31 0.89 7.68
CA LEU A 56 7.36 1.43 6.81
C LEU A 56 8.61 1.85 7.59
N LYS A 57 8.45 2.56 8.72
CA LYS A 57 9.60 2.96 9.57
C LYS A 57 10.36 1.77 10.13
N ALA A 58 9.67 0.67 10.41
CA ALA A 58 10.27 -0.58 10.85
C ALA A 58 10.76 -1.47 9.69
N ASN A 59 10.75 -0.98 8.44
CA ASN A 59 11.02 -1.76 7.21
C ASN A 59 10.17 -3.03 7.11
N PHE A 60 9.00 -3.05 7.75
CA PHE A 60 8.17 -4.23 7.93
C PHE A 60 8.97 -5.46 8.43
N ALA A 61 9.94 -5.25 9.32
CA ALA A 61 10.76 -6.32 9.91
C ALA A 61 9.96 -7.32 10.77
N GLY A 62 8.68 -7.03 11.02
CA GLY A 62 7.73 -7.92 11.68
C GLY A 62 6.54 -8.22 10.78
N ASN A 63 5.35 -7.71 11.15
CA ASN A 63 4.10 -8.00 10.47
C ASN A 63 3.81 -7.00 9.34
N LYS A 64 3.40 -7.51 8.18
CA LYS A 64 2.91 -6.72 7.03
C LYS A 64 1.39 -6.60 6.99
N ASP A 65 0.72 -7.22 7.94
CA ASP A 65 -0.72 -7.18 8.08
C ASP A 65 -1.16 -5.81 8.63
N LEU A 66 -2.05 -5.16 7.89
CA LEU A 66 -2.56 -3.83 8.15
C LEU A 66 -4.08 -3.91 8.32
N ALA A 67 -4.60 -3.23 9.34
CA ALA A 67 -6.04 -3.12 9.54
C ALA A 67 -6.62 -2.04 8.61
N VAL A 68 -7.69 -2.39 7.90
CA VAL A 68 -8.44 -1.48 7.03
C VAL A 68 -9.84 -1.28 7.58
N THR A 69 -10.26 -0.03 7.67
CA THR A 69 -11.65 0.36 7.98
C THR A 69 -12.23 1.00 6.73
N ALA A 70 -13.25 0.36 6.14
CA ALA A 70 -14.03 0.91 5.05
C ALA A 70 -15.35 1.44 5.59
N THR A 71 -15.56 2.75 5.47
CA THR A 71 -16.75 3.45 5.98
C THR A 71 -17.64 3.86 4.80
N ARG A 72 -18.86 3.33 4.75
CA ARG A 72 -19.87 3.69 3.75
C ARG A 72 -20.48 5.06 4.05
N ALA A 73 -21.13 5.66 3.06
CA ALA A 73 -21.81 6.95 3.20
C ALA A 73 -22.95 6.94 4.24
N ASP A 74 -23.55 5.79 4.50
CA ASP A 74 -24.58 5.57 5.52
C ASP A 74 -24.01 5.39 6.95
N GLY A 75 -22.68 5.40 7.09
CA GLY A 75 -21.98 5.16 8.35
C GLY A 75 -21.73 3.68 8.67
N THR A 76 -22.17 2.75 7.82
CA THR A 76 -21.87 1.32 7.99
C THR A 76 -20.37 1.10 7.82
N VAL A 77 -19.77 0.35 8.75
CA VAL A 77 -18.33 0.09 8.77
C VAL A 77 -18.04 -1.38 8.46
N VAL A 78 -17.12 -1.62 7.52
CA VAL A 78 -16.52 -2.93 7.27
C VAL A 78 -15.06 -2.88 7.71
N LYS A 79 -14.66 -3.83 8.56
CA LYS A 79 -13.27 -3.96 9.02
C LYS A 79 -12.69 -5.26 8.49
N PHE A 80 -11.51 -5.17 7.91
CA PHE A 80 -10.78 -6.32 7.37
C PHE A 80 -9.28 -6.07 7.46
N HIS A 81 -8.49 -7.09 7.18
CA HIS A 81 -7.03 -6.99 7.18
C HIS A 81 -6.48 -7.17 5.77
N VAL A 82 -5.35 -6.54 5.49
CA VAL A 82 -4.65 -6.66 4.22
C VAL A 82 -3.16 -6.80 4.45
N VAL A 83 -2.48 -7.52 3.57
CA VAL A 83 -1.03 -7.65 3.59
C VAL A 83 -0.40 -6.56 2.73
N CYS A 84 0.48 -5.75 3.31
CA CYS A 84 1.30 -4.81 2.55
C CYS A 84 2.34 -5.58 1.71
N ARG A 85 2.34 -5.34 0.40
CA ARG A 85 3.21 -6.04 -0.57
C ARG A 85 4.45 -5.24 -0.97
N ILE A 86 4.96 -4.43 -0.06
CA ILE A 86 6.32 -3.88 -0.14
C ILE A 86 7.25 -4.97 0.39
N ASP A 87 7.97 -5.64 -0.51
CA ASP A 87 8.62 -6.92 -0.21
C ASP A 87 10.08 -6.76 0.19
N THR A 88 10.73 -5.63 -0.14
CA THR A 88 12.15 -5.40 0.16
C THR A 88 12.40 -4.08 0.90
N PRO A 89 13.48 -3.97 1.70
CA PRO A 89 13.88 -2.70 2.33
C PRO A 89 14.15 -1.58 1.32
N GLN A 90 14.65 -1.93 0.13
CA GLN A 90 14.89 -0.95 -0.94
C GLN A 90 13.59 -0.37 -1.50
N GLU A 91 12.56 -1.20 -1.65
CA GLU A 91 11.21 -0.75 -2.02
C GLU A 91 10.62 0.20 -0.95
N VAL A 92 10.89 -0.02 0.35
CA VAL A 92 10.50 0.92 1.43
C VAL A 92 11.18 2.28 1.24
N LEU A 93 12.48 2.31 0.93
CA LEU A 93 13.21 3.56 0.69
C LEU A 93 12.64 4.33 -0.50
N TYR A 94 12.28 3.64 -1.58
CA TYR A 94 11.63 4.27 -2.73
C TYR A 94 10.32 4.92 -2.32
N TYR A 95 9.47 4.18 -1.61
CA TYR A 95 8.17 4.69 -1.17
C TYR A 95 8.31 5.91 -0.26
N LEU A 96 9.18 5.87 0.75
CA LEU A 96 9.43 6.98 1.68
C LEU A 96 9.98 8.24 0.98
N ASN A 97 10.61 8.09 -0.18
CA ASN A 97 11.08 9.21 -0.99
C ASN A 97 10.06 9.71 -2.02
N GLY A 98 8.84 9.14 -2.04
CA GLY A 98 7.80 9.49 -3.00
C GLY A 98 7.99 8.83 -4.37
N GLY A 99 8.75 7.74 -4.44
CA GLY A 99 9.01 6.95 -5.64
C GLY A 99 10.51 6.79 -5.94
N ILE A 100 10.81 5.95 -6.94
CA ILE A 100 12.17 5.61 -7.34
C ILE A 100 12.90 6.80 -7.98
N LEU A 101 12.23 7.58 -8.83
CA LEU A 101 12.85 8.73 -9.51
C LEU A 101 13.27 9.83 -8.53
N PRO A 102 12.41 10.28 -7.59
CA PRO A 102 12.83 11.20 -6.54
C PRO A 102 13.98 10.67 -5.68
N TYR A 103 13.97 9.38 -5.33
CA TYR A 103 15.05 8.75 -4.57
C TYR A 103 16.39 8.83 -5.31
N VAL A 104 16.43 8.40 -6.58
CA VAL A 104 17.65 8.42 -7.40
C VAL A 104 18.14 9.85 -7.61
N LEU A 105 17.24 10.79 -7.90
CA LEU A 105 17.60 12.20 -8.09
C LEU A 105 18.28 12.78 -6.84
N ARG A 106 17.72 12.51 -5.64
CA ARG A 106 18.33 12.95 -4.37
C ARG A 106 19.71 12.35 -4.15
N GLN A 107 19.93 11.09 -4.52
CA GLN A 107 21.25 10.46 -4.43
C GLN A 107 22.28 11.09 -5.38
N LEU A 108 21.86 11.49 -6.58
CA LEU A 108 22.73 12.17 -7.54
C LEU A 108 23.08 13.59 -7.07
N LEU A 109 22.10 14.32 -6.53
CA LEU A 109 22.30 15.68 -6.00
C LEU A 109 23.08 15.71 -4.68
N GLY A 110 22.95 14.68 -3.83
CA GLY A 110 23.70 14.55 -2.57
C GLY A 110 25.08 13.92 -2.71
N LYS A 111 25.50 13.55 -3.94
CA LYS A 111 26.86 13.13 -4.30
C LYS A 111 27.69 14.27 -4.91
N ALA A 112 27.29 15.52 -4.72
CA ALA A 112 28.07 16.72 -5.02
C ALA A 112 28.70 17.30 -3.75
#